data_AF-A0A9X2KU80-F1
#
_entry.id   AF-A0A9X2KU80-F1
#
_cell.length_a   1.000
_cell.length_b   1.000
_cell.length_c   1.000
_cell.angle_alpha   90.00
_cell.angle_beta   90.00
_cell.angle_gamma   90.00
#
_symmetry.space_group_name_H-M   'P 1'
#
loop_
_entity.id
_entity.type
_entity.pdbx_description
1 polymer ?
#
loop_
_entity_poly.entity_id
_entity_poly.type
_entity_poly.pdbx_seq_one_letter_code
_entity_poly.pdbx_strand_id
1 'polypeptide(L)'
;MNQTLRNRLGYAGLIPFIGLALACTLPDYRHSAVLGVISYGAIILSFMAGSLWGQVQGETGSRAGALIASNALALSGWAALYCAVTGWPLVALTGLTLGFITCWACERVWVRQETNYQRLRTRLTFIVVACLTAVIAVLVTS
;
A
#
# COMPACT_ATOMS: atom_id res chain seq x y z
N MET A 1 21.60 -2.51 -8.68
CA MET A 1 21.22 -1.96 -7.37
C MET A 1 21.53 -2.99 -6.29
N ASN A 2 22.25 -2.62 -5.23
CA ASN A 2 22.64 -3.55 -4.16
C ASN A 2 21.40 -4.13 -3.45
N GLN A 3 21.27 -5.46 -3.44
CA GLN A 3 20.11 -6.17 -2.88
C GLN A 3 19.85 -5.80 -1.41
N THR A 4 20.92 -5.57 -0.64
CA THR A 4 20.86 -5.16 0.77
C THR A 4 20.21 -3.79 0.95
N LEU A 5 20.52 -2.84 0.07
CA LEU A 5 19.96 -1.48 0.14
C LEU A 5 18.46 -1.50 -0.16
N ARG A 6 18.05 -2.22 -1.20
CA ARG A 6 16.62 -2.43 -1.54
C ARG A 6 15.82 -2.99 -0.37
N ASN A 7 16.35 -4.02 0.28
CA ASN A 7 15.68 -4.64 1.43
C ASN A 7 15.53 -3.64 2.58
N ARG A 8 16.61 -2.92 2.93
CA ARG A 8 16.59 -1.91 4.01
C ARG A 8 15.57 -0.81 3.75
N LEU A 9 15.53 -0.29 2.53
CA LEU A 9 14.57 0.75 2.14
C LEU A 9 13.11 0.22 2.17
N GLY A 10 12.89 -1.02 1.72
CA GLY A 10 11.57 -1.66 1.79
C GLY A 10 11.05 -1.80 3.22
N TYR A 11 11.90 -2.24 4.15
CA TYR A 11 11.52 -2.31 5.57
C TYR A 11 11.41 -0.93 6.23
N ALA A 12 12.25 0.04 5.84
CA ALA A 12 12.14 1.42 6.34
C ALA A 12 10.79 2.04 5.98
N GLY A 13 10.22 1.68 4.81
CA GLY A 13 8.86 2.07 4.42
C GLY A 13 7.75 1.54 5.35
N LEU A 14 8.01 0.57 6.23
CA LEU A 14 7.04 0.10 7.22
C LEU A 14 6.97 0.96 8.47
N ILE A 15 8.00 1.78 8.73
CA ILE A 15 8.11 2.58 9.96
C ILE A 15 6.86 3.46 10.16
N PRO A 16 6.38 4.21 9.14
CA PRO A 16 5.20 5.06 9.34
C PRO A 16 3.93 4.24 9.52
N PHE A 17 3.76 3.10 8.82
CA PHE A 17 2.59 2.23 9.01
C PHE A 17 2.48 1.72 10.44
N ILE A 18 3.58 1.22 11.00
CA ILE A 18 3.61 0.68 12.36
C ILE A 18 3.41 1.82 13.38
N GLY A 19 4.15 2.92 13.24
CA GLY A 19 4.06 4.05 14.16
C GLY A 19 2.66 4.67 14.21
N LEU A 20 2.04 4.87 13.05
CA LEU A 20 0.69 5.45 12.95
C LEU A 20 -0.39 4.46 13.43
N ALA A 21 -0.24 3.16 13.17
CA ALA A 21 -1.14 2.16 13.71
C ALA A 21 -1.13 2.13 15.24
N LEU A 22 0.07 2.24 15.86
CA LEU A 22 0.19 2.33 17.31
C LEU A 22 -0.38 3.66 17.85
N ALA A 23 -0.06 4.79 17.21
CA ALA A 23 -0.58 6.10 17.61
C ALA A 23 -2.12 6.17 17.57
N CYS A 24 -2.75 5.41 16.67
CA CYS A 24 -4.21 5.32 16.56
C CYS A 24 -4.89 4.76 17.83
N THR A 25 -4.16 4.00 18.65
CA THR A 25 -4.68 3.46 19.92
C THR A 25 -4.84 4.53 20.99
N LEU A 26 -4.09 5.64 20.88
CA LEU A 26 -4.13 6.77 21.80
C LEU A 26 -5.27 7.71 21.42
N PRO A 27 -6.28 7.96 22.30
CA PRO A 27 -7.44 8.77 21.96
C PRO A 27 -7.11 10.17 21.40
N ASP A 28 -6.14 10.86 22.01
CA ASP A 28 -5.75 12.23 21.64
C ASP A 28 -5.12 12.33 20.24
N TYR A 29 -4.51 11.24 19.76
CA TYR A 29 -3.83 11.19 18.46
C TYR A 29 -4.60 10.40 17.40
N ARG A 30 -5.74 9.80 17.76
CA ARG A 30 -6.45 8.84 16.90
C ARG A 30 -6.80 9.44 15.54
N HIS A 31 -7.42 10.62 15.53
CA HIS A 31 -7.88 11.23 14.28
C HIS A 31 -6.72 11.56 13.34
N SER A 32 -5.66 12.19 13.86
CA SER A 32 -4.47 12.53 13.07
C SER A 32 -3.70 11.29 12.62
N ALA A 33 -3.62 10.26 13.46
CA ALA A 33 -2.99 8.98 13.13
C ALA A 33 -3.73 8.24 12.01
N VAL A 34 -5.07 8.23 12.03
CA VAL A 34 -5.91 7.63 10.97
C VAL A 34 -5.69 8.34 9.63
N LEU A 35 -5.76 9.68 9.62
CA LEU A 35 -5.50 10.43 8.39
C LEU A 35 -4.04 10.25 7.92
N GLY A 36 -3.10 10.19 8.86
CA GLY A 36 -1.70 9.90 8.59
C GLY A 36 -1.49 8.54 7.91
N VAL A 37 -2.09 7.46 8.44
CA VAL A 37 -1.88 6.12 7.88
C VAL A 37 -2.56 5.99 6.51
N ILE A 38 -3.70 6.65 6.31
CA ILE A 38 -4.39 6.67 5.02
C ILE A 38 -3.58 7.44 3.98
N SER A 39 -3.12 8.66 4.32
CA SER A 39 -2.34 9.49 3.41
C SER A 39 -1.02 8.83 3.03
N TYR A 40 -0.30 8.27 4.00
CA TYR A 40 0.91 7.51 3.73
C TYR A 40 0.63 6.25 2.90
N GLY A 41 -0.44 5.52 3.21
CA GLY A 41 -0.89 4.36 2.46
C GLY A 41 -1.17 4.68 0.99
N ALA A 42 -1.87 5.79 0.71
CA ALA A 42 -2.15 6.27 -0.64
C ALA A 42 -0.87 6.61 -1.42
N ILE A 43 0.09 7.27 -0.78
CA ILE A 43 1.39 7.59 -1.38
C ILE A 43 2.14 6.31 -1.76
N ILE A 44 2.26 5.36 -0.83
CA ILE A 44 2.99 4.11 -1.08
C ILE A 44 2.29 3.25 -2.13
N LEU A 45 0.96 3.17 -2.11
CA LEU A 45 0.20 2.45 -3.14
C LEU A 45 0.42 3.07 -4.53
N SER A 46 0.38 4.40 -4.63
CA SER A 46 0.63 5.12 -5.89
C SER A 46 2.06 4.95 -6.39
N PHE A 47 3.04 4.97 -5.47
CA PHE A 47 4.44 4.68 -5.80
C PHE A 47 4.59 3.25 -6.34
N MET A 48 3.97 2.26 -5.71
CA MET A 48 4.02 0.87 -6.16
C MET A 48 3.31 0.67 -7.49
N ALA A 49 2.19 1.36 -7.72
CA ALA A 49 1.53 1.40 -9.03
C ALA A 49 2.48 1.94 -10.11
N GLY A 50 3.12 3.09 -9.89
CA GLY A 50 4.13 3.64 -10.81
C GLY A 50 5.29 2.68 -11.06
N SER A 51 5.73 1.94 -10.03
CA SER A 51 6.74 0.88 -10.18
C SER A 51 6.24 -0.28 -11.05
N LEU A 52 4.98 -0.71 -10.91
CA LEU A 52 4.38 -1.73 -11.78
C LEU A 52 4.39 -1.28 -13.25
N TRP A 53 3.97 -0.04 -13.53
CA TRP A 53 4.04 0.54 -14.88
C TRP A 53 5.47 0.52 -15.42
N GLY A 54 6.42 1.05 -14.66
CA GLY A 54 7.82 1.15 -15.10
C GLY A 54 8.47 -0.20 -15.41
N GLN A 55 8.06 -1.26 -14.70
CA GLN A 55 8.60 -2.61 -14.91
C GLN A 55 8.06 -3.30 -16.15
N VAL A 56 6.81 -3.03 -16.54
CA VAL A 56 6.20 -3.64 -17.73
C VAL A 56 6.44 -2.84 -19.01
N GLN A 57 6.87 -1.57 -18.91
CA GLN A 57 7.05 -0.66 -20.04
C GLN A 57 8.08 -1.14 -21.09
N GLY A 58 9.09 -1.91 -20.67
CA GLY A 58 10.18 -2.39 -21.52
C GLY A 58 10.05 -3.84 -21.99
N GLU A 59 8.96 -4.53 -21.64
CA GLU A 59 8.76 -5.93 -22.04
C GLU A 59 8.10 -6.06 -23.43
N THR A 60 8.51 -7.05 -24.20
CA THR A 60 7.92 -7.35 -25.52
C THR A 60 6.60 -8.11 -25.36
N GLY A 61 5.48 -7.46 -25.70
CA GLY A 61 4.13 -8.05 -25.69
C GLY A 61 3.07 -7.10 -25.15
N SER A 62 1.79 -7.36 -25.42
CA SER A 62 0.70 -6.54 -24.87
C SER A 62 0.53 -6.79 -23.37
N ARG A 63 0.95 -5.81 -22.55
CA ARG A 63 0.73 -5.77 -21.10
C ARG A 63 -0.34 -4.75 -20.71
N ALA A 64 -1.31 -4.50 -21.60
CA ALA A 64 -2.37 -3.51 -21.40
C ALA A 64 -3.08 -3.67 -20.04
N GLY A 65 -3.33 -4.90 -19.60
CA GLY A 65 -3.90 -5.17 -18.27
C GLY A 65 -3.08 -4.64 -17.10
N ALA A 66 -1.75 -4.74 -17.15
CA ALA A 66 -0.86 -4.23 -16.10
C ALA A 66 -0.83 -2.69 -16.06
N LEU A 67 -0.87 -2.05 -17.24
CA LEU A 67 -0.92 -0.59 -17.37
C LEU A 67 -2.25 -0.03 -16.84
N ILE A 68 -3.37 -0.67 -17.19
CA ILE A 68 -4.70 -0.33 -16.68
C ILE A 68 -4.75 -0.53 -15.16
N ALA A 69 -4.28 -1.68 -14.67
CA ALA A 69 -4.26 -1.97 -13.25
C ALA A 69 -3.39 -0.98 -12.46
N SER A 70 -2.22 -0.60 -13.00
CA SER A 70 -1.38 0.44 -12.41
C SER A 70 -2.15 1.75 -12.23
N ASN A 71 -2.82 2.24 -13.26
CA ASN A 71 -3.59 3.49 -13.13
C ASN A 71 -4.78 3.34 -12.20
N ALA A 72 -5.48 2.21 -12.25
CA ALA A 72 -6.58 1.92 -11.33
C ALA A 72 -6.11 1.92 -9.86
N LEU A 73 -4.93 1.38 -9.58
CA LEU A 73 -4.33 1.37 -8.23
C LEU A 73 -3.89 2.77 -7.77
N ALA A 74 -3.33 3.58 -8.66
CA ALA A 74 -2.98 4.97 -8.32
C ALA A 74 -4.25 5.80 -8.03
N LEU A 75 -5.28 5.66 -8.87
CA LEU A 75 -6.57 6.33 -8.68
C LEU A 75 -7.29 5.84 -7.42
N SER A 76 -7.19 4.55 -7.07
CA SER A 76 -7.78 4.05 -5.84
C SER A 76 -7.08 4.59 -4.59
N GLY A 77 -5.76 4.82 -4.64
CA GLY A 77 -5.02 5.53 -3.60
C GLY A 77 -5.52 6.96 -3.40
N TRP A 78 -5.69 7.72 -4.48
CA TRP A 78 -6.28 9.06 -4.44
C TRP A 78 -7.73 9.04 -3.92
N ALA A 79 -8.56 8.13 -4.41
CA ALA A 79 -9.94 7.99 -3.98
C ALA A 79 -10.05 7.65 -2.48
N ALA A 80 -9.17 6.79 -1.96
CA ALA A 80 -9.12 6.49 -0.53
C ALA A 80 -8.80 7.75 0.30
N LEU A 81 -7.85 8.56 -0.14
CA LEU A 81 -7.55 9.84 0.54
C LEU A 81 -8.75 10.78 0.50
N TYR A 82 -9.43 10.88 -0.65
CA TYR A 82 -10.65 11.68 -0.78
C TYR A 82 -11.78 11.19 0.13
N CYS A 83 -12.00 9.87 0.22
CA CYS A 83 -12.95 9.28 1.17
C CYS A 83 -12.61 9.64 2.63
N ALA A 84 -11.33 9.62 3.01
CA ALA A 84 -10.94 9.95 4.37
C ALA A 84 -11.24 11.41 4.74
N VAL A 85 -10.91 12.36 3.86
CA VAL A 85 -11.16 13.79 4.12
C VAL A 85 -12.64 14.16 4.04
N THR A 86 -13.47 13.34 3.40
CA THR A 86 -14.93 13.51 3.31
C THR A 86 -15.70 12.75 4.39
N GLY A 87 -15.02 12.17 5.39
CA GLY A 87 -15.65 11.55 6.55
C GLY A 87 -15.87 10.03 6.44
N TRP A 88 -15.25 9.36 5.47
CA TRP A 88 -15.35 7.91 5.24
C TRP A 88 -14.03 7.16 5.47
N PRO A 89 -13.40 7.25 6.66
CA PRO A 89 -12.09 6.63 6.91
C PRO A 89 -12.12 5.10 6.84
N LEU A 90 -13.21 4.44 7.22
CA LEU A 90 -13.33 2.98 7.11
C LEU A 90 -13.32 2.51 5.65
N VAL A 91 -14.00 3.25 4.77
CA VAL A 91 -13.99 2.98 3.32
C VAL A 91 -12.59 3.19 2.76
N ALA A 92 -11.91 4.27 3.16
CA ALA A 92 -10.53 4.55 2.76
C ALA A 92 -9.55 3.44 3.18
N LEU A 93 -9.59 3.02 4.45
CA LEU A 93 -8.71 1.98 4.99
C LEU A 93 -8.97 0.61 4.32
N THR A 94 -10.25 0.27 4.11
CA THR A 94 -10.64 -0.97 3.41
C THR A 94 -10.18 -0.94 1.96
N GLY A 95 -10.41 0.19 1.27
CA GLY A 95 -9.96 0.40 -0.11
C GLY A 95 -8.45 0.29 -0.26
N LEU A 96 -7.68 0.89 0.65
CA LEU A 96 -6.21 0.76 0.67
C LEU A 96 -5.77 -0.69 0.93
N THR A 97 -6.43 -1.38 1.86
CA THR A 97 -6.12 -2.79 2.16
C THR A 97 -6.29 -3.66 0.91
N LEU A 98 -7.43 -3.53 0.23
CA LEU A 98 -7.70 -4.23 -1.04
C LEU A 98 -6.74 -3.78 -2.15
N GLY A 99 -6.40 -2.49 -2.20
CA GLY A 99 -5.43 -1.93 -3.13
C GLY A 99 -4.05 -2.56 -2.99
N PHE A 100 -3.53 -2.71 -1.77
CA PHE A 100 -2.24 -3.36 -1.53
C PHE A 100 -2.25 -4.85 -1.89
N ILE A 101 -3.33 -5.57 -1.57
CA ILE A 101 -3.50 -6.98 -1.95
C ILE A 101 -3.55 -7.12 -3.49
N THR A 102 -4.30 -6.24 -4.15
CA THR A 102 -4.43 -6.23 -5.62
C THR A 102 -3.10 -5.90 -6.27
N CYS A 103 -2.40 -4.87 -5.79
CA CYS A 103 -1.06 -4.51 -6.26
C CYS A 103 -0.08 -5.70 -6.17
N TRP A 104 -0.07 -6.40 -5.02
CA TRP A 104 0.73 -7.60 -4.83
C TRP A 104 0.36 -8.73 -5.80
N ALA A 105 -0.92 -8.96 -6.04
CA ALA A 105 -1.39 -9.95 -7.01
C ALA A 105 -0.98 -9.58 -8.45
N CYS A 106 -1.17 -8.32 -8.84
CA CYS A 106 -0.76 -7.79 -10.14
C CYS A 106 0.74 -7.96 -10.40
N GLU A 107 1.59 -7.67 -9.40
CA GLU A 107 3.03 -7.90 -9.49
C GLU A 107 3.37 -9.37 -9.75
N ARG A 108 2.68 -10.31 -9.10
CA ARG A 108 2.91 -11.76 -9.30
C ARG A 108 2.46 -12.27 -10.67
N VAL A 109 1.39 -11.71 -11.22
CA VAL A 109 0.85 -12.14 -12.51
C VAL A 109 1.68 -11.56 -13.65
N TRP A 110 2.05 -10.27 -13.57
CA TRP A 110 2.62 -9.58 -14.72
C TRP A 110 4.11 -9.33 -14.68
N VAL A 111 4.75 -9.32 -13.50
CA VAL A 111 6.18 -8.96 -13.40
C VAL A 111 7.03 -10.19 -13.07
N ARG A 112 8.02 -10.47 -13.94
CA ARG A 112 9.03 -11.49 -13.65
C ARG A 112 10.09 -10.89 -12.72
N GLN A 113 9.98 -11.25 -11.45
CA GLN A 113 10.86 -10.78 -10.37
C GLN A 113 11.75 -11.92 -9.87
N GLU A 114 12.92 -11.58 -9.33
CA GLU A 114 13.70 -12.53 -8.54
C GLU A 114 12.91 -13.01 -7.31
N THR A 115 13.04 -14.30 -6.99
CA THR A 115 12.31 -14.96 -5.88
C THR A 115 12.51 -14.24 -4.54
N ASN A 116 13.70 -13.69 -4.31
CA ASN A 116 14.02 -12.94 -3.09
C ASN A 116 13.20 -11.65 -2.97
N TYR A 117 12.98 -10.95 -4.08
CA TYR A 117 12.17 -9.75 -4.06
C TYR A 117 10.68 -10.06 -3.92
N GLN A 118 10.19 -11.14 -4.54
CA GLN A 118 8.81 -11.59 -4.32
C GLN A 118 8.54 -11.93 -2.85
N ARG A 119 9.51 -12.59 -2.18
CA ARG A 119 9.44 -12.86 -0.73
C ARG A 119 9.42 -11.57 0.10
N LEU A 120 10.27 -10.60 -0.24
CA LEU A 120 10.26 -9.28 0.39
C LEU A 120 8.89 -8.62 0.24
N ARG A 121 8.37 -8.51 -0.98
CA ARG A 121 7.06 -7.90 -1.27
C ARG A 121 5.94 -8.58 -0.50
N THR A 122 5.88 -9.91 -0.47
CA THR A 122 4.89 -10.64 0.35
C THR A 122 4.98 -10.27 1.83
N ARG A 123 6.18 -10.19 2.42
CA ARG A 123 6.34 -9.80 3.83
C ARG A 123 5.90 -8.37 4.09
N LEU A 124 6.31 -7.43 3.24
CA LEU A 124 5.94 -6.02 3.38
C LEU A 124 4.42 -5.84 3.24
N THR A 125 3.80 -6.42 2.21
CA THR A 125 2.35 -6.34 2.01
C THR A 125 1.58 -6.95 3.17
N PHE A 126 2.03 -8.10 3.71
CA PHE A 126 1.38 -8.70 4.87
C PHE A 126 1.42 -7.78 6.10
N ILE A 127 2.56 -7.16 6.39
CA ILE A 127 2.70 -6.23 7.51
C ILE A 127 1.84 -4.97 7.29
N VAL A 128 1.84 -4.39 6.10
CA VAL A 128 1.00 -3.23 5.77
C VAL A 128 -0.49 -3.56 5.96
N VAL A 129 -0.95 -4.70 5.41
CA VAL A 129 -2.33 -5.15 5.56
C VAL A 129 -2.68 -5.35 7.03
N ALA A 130 -1.80 -5.96 7.82
CA ALA A 130 -2.01 -6.13 9.26
C ALA A 130 -2.11 -4.78 10.01
N CYS A 131 -1.28 -3.79 9.66
CA CYS A 131 -1.39 -2.44 10.23
C CYS A 131 -2.73 -1.78 9.87
N LEU A 132 -3.16 -1.85 8.60
CA LEU A 132 -4.42 -1.25 8.17
C LEU A 132 -5.63 -1.92 8.82
N THR A 133 -5.65 -3.25 8.92
CA THR A 133 -6.73 -3.98 9.61
C THR A 133 -6.73 -3.73 11.12
N ALA A 134 -5.57 -3.56 11.76
CA ALA A 134 -5.51 -3.15 13.16
C ALA A 134 -6.14 -1.77 13.38
N VAL A 135 -5.87 -0.80 12.49
CA VAL A 135 -6.49 0.53 12.56
C VAL A 135 -8.01 0.44 12.34
N ILE A 136 -8.47 -0.36 11.38
CA ILE A 136 -9.90 -0.63 11.19
C ILE A 136 -10.53 -1.20 12.47
N ALA A 137 -9.89 -2.19 13.08
CA ALA A 137 -10.38 -2.80 14.32
C ALA A 137 -10.50 -1.77 15.44
N VAL A 138 -9.48 -0.94 15.66
CA VAL A 138 -9.50 0.14 16.66
C VAL A 138 -10.67 1.10 16.43
N LEU A 139 -10.94 1.48 15.18
CA LEU A 139 -12.04 2.38 14.83
C LEU A 139 -13.43 1.76 15.03
N VAL A 140 -13.57 0.45 14.87
CA VAL A 140 -14.86 -0.24 15.05
C VAL A 140 -15.14 -0.53 16.53
N THR A 141 -14.10 -0.68 17.36
CA THR A 141 -14.24 -1.00 18.80
C THR A 141 -14.21 0.21 19.73
N SER A 142 -13.91 1.41 19.21
CA SER A 142 -13.87 2.66 19.99
C SER A 142 -15.17 3.44 19.87
#